data_AF-A0A846CN71-F1
#
_entry.id   AF-A0A846CN71-F1
#
_cell.length_a   1.000
_cell.length_b   1.000
_cell.length_c   1.000
_cell.angle_alpha   90.00
_cell.angle_beta   90.00
_cell.angle_gamma   90.00
#
_symmetry.space_group_name_H-M   'P 1'
#
loop_
_entity.id
_entity.type
_entity.pdbx_description
1 polymer ?
#
loop_
_entity_poly.entity_id
_entity_poly.type
_entity_poly.pdbx_seq_one_letter_code
_entity_poly.pdbx_strand_id
1 'polypeptide(L)'
;MSTSSRPTKKPRGKELTDQQKHLNKEKSSVRGALPQQYRVKCEHTISGVKRYNAARRLYRNHIKDLDYRFMFTAAGLWNFYLMAA
;
A
#
# COMPACT_ATOMS: atom_id res chain seq x y z
N MET A 1 26.38 12.95 1.04
CA MET A 1 24.97 13.27 1.37
C MET A 1 24.17 11.97 1.39
N SER A 2 23.59 11.58 2.54
CA SER A 2 22.83 10.33 2.66
C SER A 2 21.42 10.51 2.08
N THR A 3 21.16 9.93 0.90
CA THR A 3 19.87 10.04 0.20
C THR A 3 18.89 9.00 0.75
N SER A 4 18.22 9.33 1.87
CA SER A 4 17.17 8.50 2.44
C SER A 4 15.99 8.36 1.47
N SER A 5 15.61 7.12 1.15
CA SER A 5 14.47 6.75 0.28
C SER A 5 13.10 7.11 0.87
N ARG A 6 13.06 7.48 2.15
CA ARG A 6 11.80 7.82 2.85
C ARG A 6 11.35 9.26 2.53
N PRO A 7 10.02 9.52 2.54
CA PRO A 7 9.49 10.88 2.52
C PRO A 7 10.02 11.67 3.72
N THR A 8 10.24 12.97 3.52
CA THR A 8 10.66 13.87 4.59
C THR A 8 9.51 14.00 5.59
N LYS A 9 9.77 13.65 6.86
CA LYS A 9 8.77 13.72 7.93
C LYS A 9 8.54 15.18 8.34
N LYS A 10 7.28 15.56 8.60
CA LYS A 10 6.93 16.88 9.13
C LYS A 10 7.68 17.10 10.47
N PRO A 11 8.49 18.17 10.61
CA PRO A 11 9.12 18.52 11.89
C PRO A 11 8.05 18.91 12.92
N ARG A 12 8.29 18.61 14.21
CA ARG A 12 7.34 18.96 15.29
C ARG A 12 7.14 20.48 15.34
N GLY A 13 5.89 20.93 15.27
CA GLY A 13 5.51 22.35 15.36
C GLY A 13 5.77 23.20 14.12
N LYS A 14 6.21 22.62 12.99
CA LYS A 14 6.49 23.35 11.75
C LYS A 14 5.85 22.69 10.54
N GLU A 15 5.51 23.51 9.55
CA GLU A 15 4.98 23.09 8.24
C GLU A 15 6.09 22.51 7.35
N LEU A 16 5.74 21.59 6.45
CA LEU A 16 6.64 21.22 5.34
C LEU A 16 6.67 22.38 4.35
N THR A 17 7.86 22.75 3.88
CA THR A 17 8.00 23.72 2.79
C THR A 17 7.36 23.17 1.51
N ASP A 18 6.86 24.01 0.63
CA ASP A 18 6.19 23.56 -0.60
C ASP A 18 7.12 22.74 -1.51
N GLN A 19 8.42 23.04 -1.51
CA GLN A 19 9.44 22.19 -2.14
C GLN A 19 9.51 20.80 -1.52
N GLN A 20 9.43 20.68 -0.19
CA GLN A 20 9.43 19.37 0.49
C GLN A 20 8.15 18.60 0.23
N LYS A 21 7.00 19.29 0.13
CA LYS A 21 5.73 18.69 -0.29
C LYS A 21 5.81 18.18 -1.72
N HIS A 22 6.40 18.95 -2.65
CA HIS A 22 6.61 18.54 -4.03
C HIS A 22 7.50 17.29 -4.13
N LEU A 23 8.65 17.30 -3.44
CA LEU A 23 9.56 16.15 -3.40
C LEU A 23 8.92 14.91 -2.77
N ASN A 24 8.11 15.08 -1.72
CA ASN A 24 7.35 13.98 -1.14
C ASN A 24 6.26 13.46 -2.08
N LYS A 25 5.61 14.35 -2.85
CA LYS A 25 4.63 13.99 -3.87
C LYS A 25 5.30 13.21 -5.00
N GLU A 26 6.44 13.67 -5.51
CA GLU A 26 7.24 12.96 -6.52
C GLU A 26 7.71 11.59 -6.01
N LYS A 27 8.15 11.49 -4.75
CA LYS A 27 8.51 10.21 -4.12
C LYS A 27 7.31 9.26 -3.95
N SER A 28 6.09 9.80 -3.85
CA SER A 28 4.85 9.04 -3.64
C SER A 28 4.12 8.72 -4.95
N SER A 29 4.28 9.55 -5.98
CA SER A 29 3.69 9.43 -7.31
C SER A 29 4.57 8.54 -8.17
N VAL A 30 4.29 7.24 -8.11
CA VAL A 30 4.93 6.15 -8.86
C VAL A 30 5.14 6.50 -10.35
N ARG A 31 6.37 6.84 -10.77
CA ARG A 31 6.85 6.68 -12.17
C ARG A 31 8.39 6.77 -12.38
N GLY A 32 9.23 6.61 -11.35
CA GLY A 32 10.65 7.00 -11.46
C GLY A 32 11.68 5.94 -11.05
N ALA A 33 11.85 4.87 -11.82
CA ALA A 33 13.09 4.09 -11.97
C ALA A 33 13.77 3.37 -10.77
N LEU A 34 13.23 3.37 -9.53
CA LEU A 34 13.84 2.64 -8.40
C LEU A 34 12.89 1.63 -7.74
N PRO A 35 13.32 0.39 -7.42
CA PRO A 35 12.46 -0.73 -6.97
C PRO A 35 11.68 -0.52 -5.66
N GLN A 36 11.91 0.57 -4.92
CA GLN A 36 11.39 0.77 -3.56
C GLN A 36 10.09 1.61 -3.50
N GLN A 37 9.45 1.87 -4.65
CA GLN A 37 8.35 2.83 -4.84
C GLN A 37 6.95 2.18 -4.81
N TYR A 38 6.62 1.36 -3.82
CA TYR A 38 5.37 0.56 -3.80
C TYR A 38 4.41 0.86 -2.64
N ARG A 39 4.76 1.77 -1.72
CA ARG A 39 4.06 1.91 -0.43
C ARG A 39 2.56 2.26 -0.53
N VAL A 40 2.19 3.18 -1.41
CA VAL A 40 0.77 3.60 -1.56
C VAL A 40 -0.10 2.47 -2.13
N LYS A 41 0.46 1.59 -2.99
CA LYS A 41 -0.28 0.47 -3.56
C LYS A 41 -0.56 -0.63 -2.52
N CYS A 42 0.35 -0.84 -1.57
CA CYS A 42 0.21 -1.86 -0.53
C CYS A 42 -0.83 -1.50 0.56
N GLU A 43 -1.04 -0.21 0.85
CA GLU A 43 -2.07 0.22 1.83
C GLU A 43 -3.48 -0.13 1.34
N HIS A 44 -3.69 -0.12 0.02
CA HIS A 44 -4.96 -0.51 -0.56
C HIS A 44 -5.20 -2.01 -0.45
N THR A 45 -4.26 -2.87 -0.88
CA THR A 45 -4.49 -4.32 -0.87
C THR A 45 -4.84 -4.89 0.51
N ILE A 46 -4.19 -4.40 1.57
CA ILE A 46 -4.48 -4.81 2.97
C ILE A 46 -5.89 -4.42 3.41
N SER A 47 -6.41 -3.30 2.91
CA SER A 47 -7.77 -2.85 3.21
C SER A 47 -8.82 -3.83 2.66
N GLY A 48 -8.59 -4.36 1.45
CA GLY A 48 -9.40 -5.43 0.87
C GLY A 48 -9.38 -6.72 1.69
N VAL A 49 -8.19 -7.19 2.06
CA VAL A 49 -8.00 -8.40 2.89
C VAL A 49 -8.77 -8.30 4.21
N LYS A 50 -8.75 -7.13 4.87
CA LYS A 50 -9.50 -6.88 6.10
C LYS A 50 -11.01 -6.85 5.86
N ARG A 51 -11.46 -6.14 4.81
CA ARG A 51 -12.88 -5.97 4.50
C ARG A 51 -13.57 -7.29 4.14
N TYR A 52 -12.86 -8.19 3.46
CA TYR A 52 -13.33 -9.54 3.15
C TYR A 52 -13.09 -10.57 4.26
N ASN A 53 -12.56 -10.15 5.42
CA ASN A 53 -12.20 -11.04 6.54
C ASN A 53 -11.28 -12.21 6.13
N ALA A 54 -10.45 -12.01 5.12
CA ALA A 54 -9.58 -13.04 4.53
C ALA A 54 -8.53 -13.59 5.51
N ALA A 55 -8.13 -12.79 6.49
CA ALA A 55 -7.19 -13.21 7.54
C ALA A 55 -7.86 -13.51 8.89
N ARG A 56 -9.18 -13.27 9.03
CA ARG A 56 -9.88 -13.33 10.33
C ARG A 56 -10.65 -14.63 10.53
N ARG A 57 -11.14 -15.26 9.47
CA ARG A 57 -11.96 -16.47 9.56
C ARG A 57 -11.10 -17.73 9.50
N LEU A 58 -11.44 -18.70 10.35
CA LEU A 58 -10.95 -20.08 10.24
C LEU A 58 -11.69 -20.76 9.10
N TYR A 59 -10.95 -21.19 8.08
CA TYR A 59 -11.51 -21.96 6.97
C TYR A 59 -11.78 -23.39 7.44
N ARG A 60 -13.05 -23.81 7.37
CA ARG A 60 -13.45 -25.21 7.62
C ARG A 60 -13.12 -26.13 6.43
N ASN A 61 -12.69 -25.54 5.31
CA ASN A 61 -12.36 -26.26 4.11
C ASN A 61 -10.85 -26.52 4.09
N HIS A 62 -10.47 -27.80 4.03
CA HIS A 62 -9.06 -28.24 4.09
C HIS A 62 -8.42 -28.32 2.70
N ILE A 63 -8.77 -27.36 1.83
CA ILE A 63 -8.10 -27.23 0.54
C ILE A 63 -6.72 -26.60 0.80
N LYS A 64 -5.69 -27.24 0.26
CA LYS A 64 -4.31 -26.76 0.38
C LYS A 64 -4.19 -25.31 -0.14
N ASP A 65 -3.52 -24.46 0.63
CA ASP A 65 -3.23 -23.06 0.30
C ASP A 65 -4.46 -22.17 0.03
N LEU A 66 -5.63 -22.54 0.56
CA LEU A 66 -6.87 -21.79 0.38
C LEU A 66 -6.80 -20.38 0.98
N ASP A 67 -6.14 -20.25 2.14
CA ASP A 67 -5.88 -18.99 2.82
C ASP A 67 -5.05 -18.04 1.96
N TYR A 68 -3.93 -18.51 1.40
CA TYR A 68 -3.10 -17.73 0.49
C TYR A 68 -3.85 -17.32 -0.77
N ARG A 69 -4.60 -18.24 -1.38
CA ARG A 69 -5.42 -17.98 -2.56
C ARG A 69 -6.48 -16.93 -2.28
N PHE A 70 -7.19 -17.06 -1.16
CA PHE A 70 -8.25 -16.13 -0.79
C PHE A 70 -7.70 -14.74 -0.46
N MET A 71 -6.56 -14.65 0.24
CA MET A 71 -5.89 -13.36 0.47
C MET A 71 -5.49 -12.68 -0.84
N PHE A 72 -4.94 -13.43 -1.80
CA PHE A 72 -4.55 -12.88 -3.10
C PHE A 72 -5.78 -12.40 -3.90
N THR A 73 -6.86 -13.18 -3.93
CA THR A 73 -8.12 -12.79 -4.56
C THR A 73 -8.73 -11.56 -3.90
N ALA A 74 -8.74 -11.48 -2.56
CA ALA A 74 -9.24 -10.34 -1.82
C ALA A 74 -8.44 -9.06 -2.11
N ALA A 75 -7.12 -9.15 -2.21
CA ALA A 75 -6.26 -8.04 -2.60
C ALA A 75 -6.52 -7.59 -4.05
N GLY A 76 -6.66 -8.54 -4.98
CA GLY A 76 -6.96 -8.27 -6.39
C GLY A 76 -8.32 -7.62 -6.61
N LEU A 77 -9.38 -8.18 -6.01
CA LEU A 77 -10.74 -7.64 -6.08
C LEU A 77 -10.81 -6.20 -5.58
N TRP A 78 -10.10 -5.91 -4.49
CA TRP A 78 -10.07 -4.59 -3.91
C TRP A 78 -9.31 -3.58 -4.79
N ASN A 79 -8.17 -3.98 -5.37
CA ASN A 79 -7.49 -3.16 -6.38
C ASN A 79 -8.38 -2.88 -7.59
N PHE A 80 -9.13 -3.87 -8.07
CA PHE A 80 -10.07 -3.69 -9.18
C PHE A 80 -11.18 -2.69 -8.84
N TYR A 81 -11.77 -2.80 -7.65
CA TYR A 81 -12.79 -1.85 -7.17
C TYR A 81 -12.29 -0.40 -7.19
N LEU A 82 -11.06 -0.15 -6.76
CA LEU A 82 -10.48 1.19 -6.69
C LEU A 82 -10.01 1.75 -8.02
N MET A 83 -9.80 0.89 -9.01
CA MET A 83 -9.57 1.36 -10.38
C MET A 83 -10.88 1.79 -11.05
N ALA A 84 -12.01 1.25 -10.59
CA ALA A 84 -13.33 1.55 -11.13
C ALA A 84 -14.06 2.68 -10.38
N ALA A 85 -13.68 2.95 -9.13
CA ALA A 85 -14.27 3.98 -8.25
C ALA A 85 -13.51 5.30 -8.35
#